data_AF-A0A075GJQ9-F1
#
_entry.id   AF-A0A075GJQ9-F1
#
_cell.length_a   1.000
_cell.length_b   1.000
_cell.length_c   1.000
_cell.angle_alpha   90.00
_cell.angle_beta   90.00
_cell.angle_gamma   90.00
#
_symmetry.space_group_name_H-M   'P 1'
#
loop_
_entity.id
_entity.type
_entity.pdbx_description
1 polymer ?
#
loop_
_entity_poly.entity_id
_entity_poly.type
_entity_poly.pdbx_seq_one_letter_code
_entity_poly.pdbx_strand_id
1 'polypeptide(L)'
;MERRPTVFLIAFLVFVLLIPSPVQGLCINAEACGIILGVWASMLTVPICLVLFAFAIWPKTRPWLEFLAVLPGFMAIVTGYLMVFQVARFDLIWVPLIHAALMIAMIGVGRLKGKT
;
A
#
# COMPACT_ATOMS: atom_id res chain seq x y z
N MET A 1 -6.76 -3.16 34.60
CA MET A 1 -6.87 -4.17 33.53
C MET A 1 -5.49 -4.34 32.91
N GLU A 2 -4.71 -5.29 33.42
CA GLU A 2 -3.36 -5.57 32.94
C GLU A 2 -3.45 -6.29 31.60
N ARG A 3 -3.45 -5.54 30.48
CA ARG A 3 -3.43 -6.14 29.13
C ARG A 3 -2.12 -6.89 29.01
N ARG A 4 -2.14 -8.23 29.16
CA ARG A 4 -0.99 -9.10 28.92
C ARG A 4 -0.54 -8.93 27.47
N PRO A 5 0.50 -8.11 27.18
CA PRO A 5 0.89 -7.80 25.82
C PRO A 5 1.45 -9.04 25.14
N THR A 6 1.99 -9.96 25.94
CA THR A 6 2.47 -11.28 25.55
C THR A 6 1.38 -12.15 24.93
N VAL A 7 0.12 -12.06 25.39
CA VAL A 7 -0.98 -12.86 24.82
C VAL A 7 -1.34 -12.36 23.42
N PHE A 8 -1.35 -11.04 23.22
CA PHE A 8 -1.52 -10.44 21.89
C PHE A 8 -0.35 -10.78 20.96
N LEU A 9 0.88 -10.73 21.48
CA LEU A 9 2.08 -10.99 20.70
C LEU A 9 2.19 -12.47 20.33
N ILE A 10 1.83 -13.38 21.24
CA ILE A 10 1.74 -14.81 21.00
C ILE A 10 0.60 -15.11 20.03
N ALA A 11 -0.59 -14.53 20.20
CA ALA A 11 -1.70 -14.72 19.26
C ALA A 11 -1.37 -14.20 17.86
N PHE A 12 -0.67 -13.06 17.76
CA PHE A 12 -0.15 -12.53 16.50
C PHE A 12 0.91 -13.45 15.89
N LEU A 13 1.88 -13.92 16.66
CA LEU A 13 2.89 -14.86 16.19
C LEU A 13 2.26 -16.18 15.72
N VAL A 14 1.30 -16.69 16.49
CA VAL A 14 0.56 -17.92 16.18
C VAL A 14 -0.30 -17.71 14.93
N PHE A 15 -0.93 -16.56 14.74
CA PHE A 15 -1.64 -16.23 13.51
C PHE A 15 -0.70 -16.15 12.30
N VAL A 16 0.50 -15.57 12.47
CA VAL A 16 1.52 -15.49 11.41
C VAL A 16 2.13 -16.88 11.10
N LEU A 17 2.31 -17.74 12.11
CA LEU A 17 2.96 -19.05 11.97
C LEU A 17 2.00 -20.18 11.58
N LEU A 18 0.73 -20.12 12.01
CA LEU A 18 -0.31 -21.13 11.75
C LEU A 18 -1.20 -20.81 10.55
N ILE A 19 -0.94 -19.74 9.80
CA ILE A 19 -1.40 -19.66 8.41
C ILE A 19 -0.33 -20.39 7.59
N PRO A 20 -0.46 -21.70 7.31
CA PRO A 20 0.37 -22.35 6.31
C PRO A 20 0.09 -21.60 5.02
N SER A 21 1.02 -20.73 4.64
CA SER A 21 0.66 -19.69 3.69
C SER A 21 0.37 -20.33 2.33
N PRO A 22 -0.83 -20.13 1.75
CA PRO A 22 -1.02 -20.41 0.33
C PRO A 22 -0.02 -19.60 -0.52
N VAL A 23 0.54 -18.53 0.06
CA VAL A 23 1.63 -17.71 -0.50
C VAL A 23 2.93 -18.50 -0.67
N GLN A 24 3.32 -19.41 0.24
CA GLN A 24 4.50 -20.27 0.08
C GLN A 24 4.31 -21.31 -1.04
N GLY A 25 3.06 -21.70 -1.34
CA GLY A 25 2.73 -22.53 -2.51
C GLY A 25 2.63 -21.75 -3.82
N LEU A 26 2.35 -20.44 -3.77
CA LEU A 26 2.25 -19.55 -4.92
C LEU A 26 3.60 -18.89 -5.29
N CYS A 27 4.48 -18.68 -4.31
CA CYS A 27 5.84 -18.15 -4.47
C CYS A 27 6.83 -19.25 -4.85
N ILE A 28 6.60 -19.90 -5.99
CA ILE A 28 7.42 -21.02 -6.50
C ILE A 28 8.88 -20.61 -6.80
N ASN A 29 9.11 -19.32 -7.05
CA ASN A 29 10.42 -18.71 -7.19
C ASN A 29 10.37 -17.22 -6.74
N ALA A 30 11.54 -16.59 -6.60
CA ALA A 30 11.64 -15.20 -6.12
C ALA A 30 10.94 -14.19 -7.05
N GLU A 31 10.94 -14.46 -8.37
CA GLU A 31 10.23 -13.66 -9.36
C GLU A 31 8.71 -13.70 -9.15
N ALA A 32 8.14 -14.90 -9.07
CA ALA A 32 6.72 -15.10 -8.81
C ALA A 32 6.31 -14.45 -7.50
N CYS A 33 7.15 -14.52 -6.47
CA CYS A 33 6.84 -13.93 -5.18
C CYS A 33 6.81 -12.39 -5.22
N GLY A 34 7.79 -11.76 -5.86
CA GLY A 34 7.83 -10.31 -6.03
C GLY A 34 6.63 -9.79 -6.83
N ILE A 35 6.26 -10.49 -7.90
CA ILE A 35 5.09 -10.16 -8.73
C ILE A 35 3.80 -10.33 -7.93
N ILE A 36 3.59 -11.49 -7.30
CA ILE A 36 2.36 -11.79 -6.55
C ILE A 36 2.19 -10.79 -5.41
N LEU A 37 3.20 -10.59 -4.57
CA LEU A 37 3.11 -9.65 -3.45
C LEU A 37 2.87 -8.23 -3.94
N GLY A 38 3.57 -7.78 -4.97
CA GLY A 38 3.39 -6.46 -5.55
C GLY A 38 1.99 -6.25 -6.14
N VAL A 39 1.45 -7.25 -6.85
CA VAL A 39 0.10 -7.20 -7.44
C VAL A 39 -0.97 -7.23 -6.38
N TRP A 40 -0.88 -8.16 -5.41
CA TRP A 40 -1.84 -8.26 -4.31
C TRP A 40 -1.89 -7.00 -3.46
N ALA A 41 -0.72 -6.46 -3.12
CA ALA A 41 -0.66 -5.22 -2.36
C ALA A 41 -1.32 -4.08 -3.15
N SER A 42 -1.06 -3.98 -4.46
CA SER A 42 -1.67 -2.98 -5.35
C SER A 42 -3.20 -3.13 -5.49
N MET A 43 -3.69 -4.37 -5.61
CA MET A 43 -5.12 -4.67 -5.69
C MET A 43 -5.89 -4.19 -4.44
N LEU A 44 -5.22 -4.11 -3.29
CA LEU A 44 -5.80 -3.59 -2.07
C LEU A 44 -5.58 -2.08 -1.92
N THR A 45 -4.37 -1.60 -2.18
CA THR A 45 -3.99 -0.21 -1.89
C THR A 45 -4.57 0.78 -2.88
N VAL A 46 -4.70 0.42 -4.16
CA VAL A 46 -5.29 1.32 -5.17
C VAL A 46 -6.76 1.63 -4.84
N PRO A 47 -7.65 0.65 -4.58
CA PRO A 47 -9.02 0.93 -4.14
C PRO A 47 -9.09 1.75 -2.86
N ILE A 48 -8.25 1.44 -1.87
CA ILE A 48 -8.19 2.22 -0.62
C ILE A 48 -7.83 3.68 -0.91
N CYS A 49 -6.83 3.94 -1.74
CA CYS A 49 -6.44 5.30 -2.12
C CYS A 49 -7.58 6.03 -2.84
N LEU A 50 -8.33 5.36 -3.72
CA LEU A 50 -9.50 5.94 -4.40
C LEU A 50 -10.63 6.28 -3.42
N VAL A 51 -10.85 5.46 -2.38
CA VAL A 51 -11.82 5.77 -1.31
C VAL A 51 -11.34 6.97 -0.49
N LEU A 52 -10.05 7.05 -0.16
CA LEU A 52 -9.47 8.17 0.58
C LEU A 52 -9.58 9.48 -0.20
N PHE A 53 -9.60 9.44 -1.54
CA PHE A 53 -9.88 10.60 -2.38
C PHE A 53 -11.25 11.24 -2.11
N ALA A 54 -12.21 10.54 -1.49
CA ALA A 54 -13.46 11.15 -1.04
C ALA A 54 -13.23 12.33 -0.07
N PHE A 55 -12.09 12.38 0.64
CA PHE A 55 -11.74 13.51 1.51
C PHE A 55 -11.50 14.80 0.72
N ALA A 56 -11.35 14.73 -0.61
CA ALA A 56 -11.28 15.89 -1.50
C ALA A 56 -12.59 16.69 -1.52
N ILE A 57 -13.73 16.06 -1.20
CA ILE A 57 -15.06 16.68 -1.26
C ILE A 57 -15.15 17.84 -0.26
N TRP A 58 -14.65 17.65 0.98
CA TRP A 58 -14.73 18.66 2.03
C TRP A 58 -13.43 19.48 2.17
N PRO A 59 -13.48 20.83 2.18
CA PRO A 59 -12.31 21.67 2.39
C PRO A 59 -11.56 21.39 3.70
N LYS A 60 -12.29 21.00 4.76
CA LYS A 60 -11.72 20.66 6.07
C LYS A 60 -10.91 19.37 6.05
N THR A 61 -11.26 18.40 5.20
CA THR A 61 -10.60 17.10 5.10
C THR A 61 -9.53 17.06 4.02
N ARG A 62 -9.49 18.04 3.09
CA ARG A 62 -8.45 18.13 2.05
C ARG A 62 -7.01 18.07 2.59
N PRO A 63 -6.63 18.79 3.66
CA PRO A 63 -5.26 18.71 4.17
C PRO A 63 -4.86 17.30 4.62
N TRP A 64 -5.83 16.46 5.02
CA TRP A 64 -5.57 15.06 5.37
C TRP A 64 -5.11 14.23 4.17
N LEU A 65 -5.44 14.63 2.93
CA LEU A 65 -4.95 13.95 1.74
C LEU A 65 -3.42 14.03 1.63
N GLU A 66 -2.78 15.10 2.12
CA GLU A 66 -1.31 15.20 2.13
C GLU A 66 -0.69 14.15 3.07
N PHE A 67 -1.26 13.96 4.26
CA PHE A 67 -0.81 12.93 5.19
C PHE A 67 -1.09 11.53 4.65
N LEU A 68 -2.28 11.32 4.06
CA LEU A 68 -2.68 10.04 3.50
C LEU A 68 -1.93 9.69 2.22
N ALA A 69 -1.36 10.67 1.50
CA ALA A 69 -0.52 10.46 0.32
C ALA A 69 0.77 9.66 0.64
N VAL A 70 1.17 9.59 1.91
CA VAL A 70 2.27 8.72 2.35
C VAL A 70 2.01 7.26 1.99
N LEU A 71 0.75 6.81 2.05
CA LEU A 71 0.39 5.42 1.73
C LEU A 71 0.69 5.04 0.26
N PRO A 72 0.15 5.74 -0.76
CA PRO A 72 0.52 5.46 -2.15
C PRO A 72 2.01 5.76 -2.41
N GLY A 73 2.62 6.75 -1.75
CA GLY A 73 4.06 7.01 -1.87
C GLY A 73 4.92 5.82 -1.41
N PHE A 74 4.62 5.26 -0.24
CA PHE A 74 5.28 4.06 0.27
C PHE A 74 5.07 2.87 -0.67
N MET A 75 3.84 2.69 -1.17
CA MET A 75 3.53 1.62 -2.11
C MET A 75 4.25 1.75 -3.45
N ALA A 76 4.48 2.98 -3.94
CA ALA A 76 5.29 3.21 -5.14
C ALA A 76 6.73 2.72 -4.94
N ILE A 77 7.31 2.96 -3.76
CA ILE A 77 8.67 2.49 -3.43
C ILE A 77 8.69 0.97 -3.33
N VAL A 78 7.75 0.36 -2.60
CA VAL A 78 7.68 -1.10 -2.42
C VAL A 78 7.48 -1.80 -3.75
N THR A 79 6.47 -1.40 -4.53
CA THR A 79 6.19 -2.03 -5.84
C THR A 79 7.30 -1.76 -6.86
N GLY A 80 7.93 -0.58 -6.81
CA GLY A 80 9.12 -0.27 -7.62
C GLY A 80 10.29 -1.19 -7.28
N TYR A 81 10.58 -1.39 -6.00
CA TYR A 81 11.63 -2.31 -5.56
C TYR A 81 11.34 -3.75 -5.99
N LEU A 82 10.14 -4.27 -5.67
CA LEU A 82 9.77 -5.65 -5.96
C LEU A 82 9.73 -5.92 -7.47
N MET A 83 9.13 -5.03 -8.27
CA MET A 83 8.89 -5.32 -9.69
C MET A 83 10.06 -4.91 -10.58
N VAL A 84 10.69 -3.76 -10.33
CA VAL A 84 11.74 -3.21 -11.20
C VAL A 84 13.13 -3.67 -10.79
N PHE A 85 13.44 -3.70 -9.49
CA PHE A 85 14.80 -4.00 -9.02
C PHE A 85 15.01 -5.46 -8.64
N GLN A 86 14.07 -6.06 -7.91
CA GLN A 86 14.20 -7.45 -7.46
C GLN A 86 13.92 -8.45 -8.58
N VAL A 87 12.93 -8.16 -9.42
CA VAL A 87 12.44 -9.10 -10.45
C VAL A 87 12.78 -8.63 -11.87
N ALA A 88 13.26 -7.40 -12.05
CA ALA A 88 13.66 -6.84 -13.36
C ALA A 88 12.56 -6.85 -14.44
N ARG A 89 11.29 -6.78 -14.02
CA ARG A 89 10.11 -6.83 -14.88
C ARG A 89 9.59 -5.43 -15.17
N PHE A 90 10.23 -4.78 -16.14
CA PHE A 90 9.83 -3.45 -16.62
C PHE A 90 8.44 -3.41 -17.26
N ASP A 91 7.91 -4.55 -17.71
CA ASP A 91 6.51 -4.70 -18.12
C ASP A 91 5.52 -4.30 -17.01
N LEU A 92 5.92 -4.42 -15.74
CA LEU A 92 5.11 -4.09 -14.58
C LEU A 92 5.37 -2.69 -14.01
N ILE A 93 6.19 -1.86 -14.67
CA ILE A 93 6.54 -0.51 -14.20
C ILE A 93 5.32 0.41 -14.02
N TRP A 94 4.22 0.11 -14.69
CA TRP A 94 2.97 0.86 -14.56
C TRP A 94 2.38 0.80 -13.14
N VAL A 95 2.62 -0.29 -12.40
CA VAL A 95 2.10 -0.46 -11.03
C VAL A 95 2.67 0.57 -10.04
N PRO A 96 4.00 0.73 -9.90
CA PRO A 96 4.56 1.80 -9.08
C PRO A 96 4.22 3.20 -9.61
N LEU A 97 4.10 3.38 -10.94
CA LEU A 97 3.70 4.67 -11.53
C LEU A 97 2.28 5.09 -11.14
N ILE A 98 1.32 4.15 -11.09
CA ILE A 98 -0.05 4.45 -10.62
C ILE A 98 -0.03 4.95 -9.17
N HIS A 99 0.76 4.30 -8.31
CA HIS A 99 0.91 4.73 -6.92
C HIS A 99 1.57 6.11 -6.81
N ALA A 100 2.61 6.38 -7.60
CA ALA A 100 3.23 7.70 -7.66
C ALA A 100 2.23 8.78 -8.14
N ALA A 101 1.42 8.47 -9.16
CA ALA A 101 0.39 9.38 -9.67
C ALA A 101 -0.69 9.66 -8.60
N LEU A 102 -1.15 8.64 -7.89
CA LEU A 102 -2.10 8.79 -6.77
C LEU A 102 -1.52 9.69 -5.66
N MET A 103 -0.26 9.47 -5.28
CA MET A 103 0.42 10.32 -4.29
C MET A 103 0.43 11.79 -4.73
N ILE A 104 0.87 12.07 -5.97
CA ILE A 104 0.93 13.43 -6.52
C ILE A 104 -0.46 14.06 -6.53
N ALA A 105 -1.47 13.32 -6.98
CA ALA A 105 -2.84 13.82 -7.03
C ALA A 105 -3.39 14.11 -5.62
N MET A 106 -3.11 13.27 -4.62
CA MET A 106 -3.54 13.50 -3.23
C MET A 106 -2.87 14.74 -2.64
N ILE A 107 -1.57 14.92 -2.86
CA ILE A 107 -0.84 16.13 -2.41
C ILE A 107 -1.37 17.37 -3.12
N GLY A 108 -1.54 17.30 -4.44
CA GLY A 108 -2.04 18.40 -5.25
C GLY A 108 -3.41 18.88 -4.78
N VAL A 109 -4.35 17.95 -4.58
CA VAL A 109 -5.70 18.26 -4.09
C VAL A 109 -5.68 18.75 -2.65
N GLY A 110 -4.84 18.16 -1.79
CA GLY A 110 -4.74 18.58 -0.39
C GLY A 110 -4.28 20.02 -0.21
N ARG A 111 -3.44 20.50 -1.14
CA ARG A 111 -2.92 21.87 -1.18
C ARG A 111 -3.84 22.88 -1.84
N LEU A 112 -4.94 22.46 -2.44
CA LEU A 112 -5.93 23.39 -3.00
C LEU A 112 -6.60 24.16 -1.85
N LYS A 113 -6.07 25.35 -1.57
CA LYS A 113 -6.63 26.28 -0.60
C LYS A 113 -8.09 26.53 -0.97
N GLY A 114 -9.01 26.09 -0.13
CA GLY A 114 -10.42 26.42 -0.28
C GLY A 114 -10.53 27.94 -0.23
N LYS A 115 -10.95 28.57 -1.34
CA LYS A 115 -11.54 29.89 -1.29
C LYS A 115 -12.87 29.74 -0.55
N THR A 116 -12.82 29.76 0.78
CA THR A 116 -13.96 30.11 1.63
C THR A 116 -13.94 31.60 1.83
#